data_AF-A0A4V3WJ78-F1
#
_entry.id   AF-A0A4V3WJ78-F1
#
_cell.length_a   1.000
_cell.length_b   1.000
_cell.length_c   1.000
_cell.angle_alpha   90.00
_cell.angle_beta   90.00
_cell.angle_gamma   90.00
#
_symmetry.space_group_name_H-M   'P 1'
#
loop_
_entity.id
_entity.type
_entity.pdbx_description
1 polymer ?
#
loop_
_entity_poly.entity_id
_entity_poly.type
_entity_poly.pdbx_seq_one_letter_code
_entity_poly.pdbx_strand_id
1 'polypeptide(L)'
;MFVDNTNAKMPVLPVGVPTSTSASVVATSSNASATVAQTSMSLTVASSSGTATTVSAVTPAPKLPSEITGKTVEEIIKEWNSELQERTGKFRKQANAIAEWDRRILQNRDILLRLESEVAKVVETQANVERQLELIETHQLEVDKALQSIEEEAERIYKDEHNVLLDDEAASTRDAMYEQAEVIEREQEQMAEQIKTIIQILNANQGGELDTIDGMTPLDVVVRILNNQLSSLMWIDEKAEEFSSRIQKLASQGSAADRELMGPKLWMT
;
A
#
# COMPACT_ATOMS: atom_id res chain seq x y z
N MET A 1 -69.71 -13.80 -1.49
CA MET A 1 -68.96 -13.87 -0.22
C MET A 1 -68.17 -15.16 -0.22
N PHE A 2 -66.97 -15.10 0.35
CA PHE A 2 -65.91 -16.10 0.43
C PHE A 2 -64.90 -16.05 -0.73
N VAL A 3 -63.69 -15.68 -0.31
CA VAL A 3 -62.56 -15.13 -1.03
C VAL A 3 -61.52 -16.23 -1.22
N ASP A 4 -60.84 -16.16 -2.36
CA ASP A 4 -59.75 -17.03 -2.77
C ASP A 4 -58.59 -17.10 -1.78
N ASN A 5 -58.09 -18.32 -1.66
CA ASN A 5 -56.88 -18.72 -0.96
C ASN A 5 -55.66 -18.48 -1.87
N THR A 6 -54.83 -17.48 -1.56
CA THR A 6 -53.53 -17.30 -2.21
C THR A 6 -52.40 -17.27 -1.18
N ASN A 7 -51.68 -18.38 -1.19
CA ASN A 7 -50.32 -18.64 -0.74
C ASN A 7 -49.37 -17.42 -0.84
N ALA A 8 -48.85 -16.95 0.30
CA ALA A 8 -47.73 -16.01 0.36
C ALA A 8 -46.60 -16.63 1.21
N LYS A 9 -45.64 -17.18 0.47
CA LYS A 9 -44.38 -17.77 0.93
C LYS A 9 -43.44 -16.63 1.38
N MET A 10 -43.10 -16.59 2.67
CA MET A 10 -42.11 -15.66 3.23
C MET A 10 -40.70 -15.98 2.69
N PRO A 11 -39.88 -14.98 2.32
CA PRO A 11 -38.48 -15.21 1.98
C PRO A 11 -37.64 -15.26 3.26
N VAL A 12 -36.97 -16.39 3.48
CA VAL A 12 -35.91 -16.53 4.48
C VAL A 12 -34.63 -15.94 3.89
N LEU A 13 -34.07 -14.92 4.54
CA LEU A 13 -32.73 -14.40 4.24
C LEU A 13 -31.68 -15.28 4.93
N PRO A 14 -30.63 -15.78 4.24
CA PRO A 14 -29.57 -16.52 4.87
C PRO A 14 -28.57 -15.56 5.54
N VAL A 15 -28.34 -15.76 6.84
CA VAL A 15 -27.21 -15.17 7.57
C VAL A 15 -25.95 -15.88 7.10
N GLY A 16 -25.15 -15.20 6.27
CA GLY A 16 -23.83 -15.66 5.86
C GLY A 16 -22.77 -15.16 6.84
N VAL A 17 -22.09 -16.10 7.50
CA VAL A 17 -20.87 -15.85 8.27
C VAL A 17 -19.72 -15.59 7.29
N PRO A 18 -18.89 -14.55 7.44
CA PRO A 18 -17.70 -14.42 6.63
C PRO A 18 -16.64 -15.41 7.10
N THR A 19 -16.50 -16.51 6.35
CA THR A 19 -15.35 -17.42 6.41
C THR A 19 -14.10 -16.66 5.94
N SER A 20 -13.21 -16.32 6.87
CA SER A 20 -11.92 -15.72 6.57
C SER A 20 -11.05 -16.71 5.80
N THR A 21 -10.96 -16.50 4.49
CA THR A 21 -10.08 -17.26 3.59
C THR A 21 -8.71 -16.58 3.59
N SER A 22 -7.72 -17.20 4.21
CA SER A 22 -6.32 -16.75 4.11
C SER A 22 -5.86 -16.78 2.65
N ALA A 23 -5.68 -15.61 2.05
CA ALA A 23 -5.02 -15.48 0.76
C ALA A 23 -3.51 -15.66 0.96
N SER A 24 -2.99 -16.81 0.55
CA SER A 24 -1.55 -17.04 0.40
C SER A 24 -1.05 -16.25 -0.80
N VAL A 25 -0.26 -15.21 -0.54
CA VAL A 25 0.48 -14.49 -1.59
C VAL A 25 1.67 -15.35 -2.01
N VAL A 26 1.56 -15.99 -3.18
CA VAL A 26 2.68 -16.66 -3.84
C VAL A 26 3.61 -15.57 -4.39
N ALA A 27 4.75 -15.39 -3.71
CA ALA A 27 5.86 -14.60 -4.23
C ALA A 27 6.43 -15.30 -5.47
N THR A 28 6.04 -14.83 -6.65
CA THR A 28 6.63 -15.27 -7.92
C THR A 28 7.98 -14.58 -8.06
N SER A 29 9.03 -15.23 -7.57
CA SER A 29 10.42 -14.84 -7.78
C SER A 29 10.80 -15.14 -9.23
N SER A 30 10.76 -14.10 -10.08
CA SER A 30 11.35 -14.17 -11.41
C SER A 30 12.87 -14.11 -11.30
N ASN A 31 13.48 -15.29 -11.10
CA ASN A 31 14.90 -15.48 -11.30
C ASN A 31 15.23 -15.28 -12.80
N ALA A 32 15.53 -14.04 -13.18
CA ALA A 32 16.23 -13.75 -14.43
C ALA A 32 17.69 -14.16 -14.27
N SER A 33 17.97 -15.46 -14.40
CA SER A 33 19.32 -15.96 -14.67
C SER A 33 19.73 -15.52 -16.09
N ALA A 34 20.42 -14.39 -16.19
CA ALA A 34 21.21 -14.08 -17.36
C ALA A 34 22.41 -15.04 -17.38
N THR A 35 22.28 -16.11 -18.15
CA THR A 35 23.39 -16.99 -18.53
C THR A 35 24.42 -16.17 -19.31
N VAL A 36 25.55 -15.89 -18.68
CA VAL A 36 26.74 -15.38 -19.35
C VAL A 36 27.24 -16.48 -20.29
N ALA A 37 27.04 -16.31 -21.59
CA ALA A 37 27.67 -17.14 -22.61
C ALA A 37 29.18 -16.86 -22.59
N GLN A 38 29.90 -17.68 -21.86
CA GLN A 38 31.36 -17.69 -21.83
C GLN A 38 31.84 -18.44 -23.09
N THR A 39 32.27 -17.68 -24.11
CA THR A 39 32.95 -18.23 -25.29
C THR A 39 34.31 -18.77 -24.87
N SER A 40 34.35 -20.06 -24.54
CA SER A 40 35.60 -20.81 -24.38
C SER A 40 36.01 -21.38 -25.74
N MET A 41 37.03 -20.79 -26.36
CA MET A 41 37.75 -21.46 -27.46
C MET A 41 38.53 -22.64 -26.87
N SER A 42 38.10 -23.86 -27.17
CA SER A 42 38.85 -25.08 -26.90
C SER A 42 39.59 -25.50 -28.16
N LEU A 43 40.92 -25.42 -28.11
CA LEU A 43 41.80 -26.11 -29.04
C LEU A 43 41.73 -27.62 -28.73
N THR A 44 41.17 -28.39 -29.64
CA THR A 44 41.26 -29.86 -29.62
C THR A 44 42.29 -30.29 -30.66
N VAL A 45 43.47 -30.70 -30.18
CA VAL A 45 44.45 -31.46 -30.96
C VAL A 45 44.09 -32.92 -30.81
N ALA A 46 43.49 -33.51 -31.86
CA ALA A 46 43.32 -34.95 -31.95
C ALA A 46 44.54 -35.53 -32.69
N SER A 47 45.44 -36.15 -31.93
CA SER A 47 46.40 -37.11 -32.48
C SER A 47 45.69 -38.45 -32.65
N SER A 48 45.60 -38.96 -33.87
CA SER A 48 45.28 -40.36 -34.14
C SER A 48 46.29 -40.93 -35.12
N SER A 49 47.17 -41.77 -34.58
CA SER A 49 48.03 -42.68 -35.33
C SER A 49 47.15 -43.73 -36.03
N GLY A 50 47.30 -43.87 -37.34
CA GLY A 50 46.62 -44.86 -38.15
C GLY A 50 47.40 -45.12 -39.43
N THR A 51 48.17 -46.21 -39.43
CA THR A 51 48.84 -46.75 -40.62
C THR A 51 47.81 -47.35 -41.58
N ALA A 52 47.73 -46.82 -42.80
CA ALA A 52 47.28 -47.57 -43.97
C ALA A 52 47.85 -46.97 -45.26
N THR A 53 48.62 -47.78 -45.96
CA THR A 53 49.12 -47.55 -47.32
C THR A 53 47.98 -47.59 -48.35
N THR A 54 47.99 -46.67 -49.33
CA THR A 54 48.07 -46.94 -50.78
C THR A 54 47.53 -45.78 -51.63
N VAL A 55 48.13 -45.68 -52.82
CA VAL A 55 47.75 -44.98 -54.07
C VAL A 55 47.77 -43.45 -54.14
N SER A 56 48.77 -42.99 -54.91
CA SER A 56 48.87 -41.70 -55.58
C SER A 56 47.56 -41.25 -56.24
N ALA A 57 47.11 -40.07 -55.86
CA ALA A 57 46.33 -39.18 -56.71
C ALA A 57 46.79 -37.75 -56.42
N VAL A 58 47.43 -37.11 -57.40
CA VAL A 58 47.72 -35.68 -57.37
C VAL A 58 46.39 -34.97 -57.59
N THR A 59 45.72 -34.61 -56.49
CA THR A 59 44.64 -33.63 -56.48
C THR A 59 45.13 -32.39 -55.75
N PRO A 60 44.86 -31.17 -56.26
CA PRO A 60 45.40 -29.95 -55.68
C PRO A 60 44.85 -29.80 -54.27
N ALA A 61 45.75 -29.53 -53.32
CA ALA A 61 45.40 -29.16 -51.95
C ALA A 61 44.28 -28.12 -51.96
N PRO A 62 43.25 -28.24 -51.09
CA PRO A 62 42.22 -27.22 -50.98
C PRO A 62 42.90 -25.93 -50.53
N LYS A 63 43.07 -24.99 -51.47
CA LYS A 63 43.48 -23.63 -51.18
C LYS A 63 42.39 -23.03 -50.33
N LEU A 64 42.65 -22.94 -49.03
CA LEU A 64 42.07 -21.90 -48.19
C LEU A 64 42.14 -20.59 -48.99
N PRO A 65 41.10 -19.73 -49.00
CA PRO A 65 41.20 -18.43 -49.64
C PRO A 65 42.24 -17.62 -48.85
N SER A 66 43.50 -17.78 -49.22
CA SER A 66 44.62 -17.01 -48.73
C SER A 66 44.46 -15.62 -49.32
N GLU A 67 43.84 -14.72 -48.56
CA GLU A 67 43.84 -13.28 -48.84
C GLU A 67 45.28 -12.67 -48.88
N ILE A 68 46.28 -13.53 -48.63
CA ILE A 68 47.71 -13.26 -48.54
C ILE A 68 48.46 -13.54 -49.86
N THR A 69 47.91 -14.36 -50.77
CA THR A 69 48.62 -14.72 -52.02
C THR A 69 48.40 -13.63 -53.07
N GLY A 70 49.35 -12.70 -53.17
CA GLY A 70 49.37 -11.62 -54.16
C GLY A 70 49.58 -10.21 -53.57
N LYS A 71 49.50 -10.07 -52.24
CA LYS A 71 49.76 -8.82 -51.50
C LYS A 71 51.22 -8.78 -51.03
N THR A 72 51.86 -7.62 -51.07
CA THR A 72 53.21 -7.48 -50.49
C THR A 72 53.11 -7.59 -48.95
N VAL A 73 54.19 -8.00 -48.28
CA VAL A 73 54.25 -8.08 -46.79
C VAL A 73 53.80 -6.76 -46.15
N GLU A 74 54.11 -5.64 -46.81
CA GLU A 74 53.74 -4.30 -46.39
C GLU A 74 52.22 -4.04 -46.44
N GLU A 75 51.52 -4.57 -47.45
CA GLU A 75 50.05 -4.52 -47.54
C GLU A 75 49.38 -5.31 -46.43
N ILE A 76 49.93 -6.48 -46.08
CA ILE A 76 49.41 -7.33 -44.99
C ILE A 76 49.57 -6.64 -43.64
N ILE A 77 50.74 -6.02 -43.39
CA ILE A 77 50.99 -5.25 -42.17
C ILE A 77 50.02 -4.06 -42.08
N LYS A 78 49.75 -3.39 -43.20
CA LYS A 78 48.81 -2.27 -43.25
C LYS A 78 47.37 -2.70 -42.95
N GLU A 79 46.93 -3.84 -43.51
CA GLU A 79 45.62 -4.42 -43.25
C GLU A 79 45.47 -4.81 -41.78
N TRP A 80 46.43 -5.55 -41.21
CA TRP A 80 46.39 -5.91 -39.78
C TRP A 80 46.41 -4.70 -38.85
N ASN A 81 47.13 -3.64 -39.20
CA ASN A 81 47.14 -2.41 -38.42
C ASN A 81 45.77 -1.71 -38.48
N SER A 82 45.17 -1.62 -39.67
CA SER A 82 43.81 -1.10 -39.86
C SER A 82 42.78 -1.90 -39.06
N GLU A 83 42.82 -3.23 -39.14
CA GLU A 83 41.92 -4.13 -38.42
C GLU A 83 42.12 -4.04 -36.90
N LEU A 84 43.37 -3.95 -36.44
CA LEU A 84 43.70 -3.75 -35.03
C LEU A 84 43.14 -2.41 -34.52
N GLN A 85 43.30 -1.34 -35.29
CA GLN A 85 42.80 -0.02 -34.93
C GLN A 85 41.26 0.01 -34.91
N GLU A 86 40.60 -0.66 -35.86
CA GLU A 86 39.15 -0.81 -35.88
C GLU A 86 38.64 -1.62 -34.66
N ARG A 87 39.24 -2.78 -34.38
CA ARG A 87 38.91 -3.61 -33.23
C ARG A 87 39.16 -2.89 -31.91
N THR A 88 40.25 -2.14 -31.80
CA THR A 88 40.55 -1.30 -30.63
C THR A 88 39.49 -0.22 -30.45
N GLY A 89 39.05 0.41 -31.53
CA GLY A 89 37.95 1.38 -31.51
C GLY A 89 36.63 0.77 -31.04
N LYS A 90 36.26 -0.42 -31.55
CA LYS A 90 35.05 -1.16 -31.13
C LYS A 90 35.14 -1.59 -29.67
N PHE A 91 36.29 -2.12 -29.23
CA PHE A 91 36.53 -2.51 -27.85
C PHE A 91 36.38 -1.32 -26.90
N ARG A 92 36.95 -0.16 -27.23
CA ARG A 92 36.79 1.06 -26.42
C ARG A 92 35.33 1.49 -26.31
N LYS A 93 34.56 1.41 -27.40
CA LYS A 93 33.10 1.71 -27.38
C LYS A 93 32.34 0.73 -26.47
N GLN A 94 32.65 -0.56 -26.57
CA GLN A 94 32.04 -1.59 -25.70
C GLN A 94 32.42 -1.38 -24.23
N ALA A 95 33.69 -1.12 -23.93
CA ALA A 95 34.15 -0.84 -22.56
C ALA A 95 33.43 0.38 -21.96
N ASN A 96 33.22 1.45 -22.75
CA ASN A 96 32.45 2.60 -22.30
C ASN A 96 30.97 2.26 -22.06
N ALA A 97 30.34 1.49 -22.96
CA ALA A 97 28.95 1.06 -22.77
C ALA A 97 28.77 0.18 -21.53
N ILE A 98 29.72 -0.74 -21.28
CA ILE A 98 29.75 -1.57 -20.07
C ILE A 98 29.90 -0.70 -18.82
N ALA A 99 30.79 0.30 -18.84
CA ALA A 99 30.95 1.22 -17.71
C ALA A 99 29.67 2.03 -17.43
N GLU A 100 28.94 2.47 -18.47
CA GLU A 100 27.64 3.12 -18.30
C GLU A 100 26.58 2.18 -17.71
N TRP A 101 26.56 0.92 -18.15
CA TRP A 101 25.66 -0.09 -17.62
C TRP A 101 25.96 -0.42 -16.16
N ASP A 102 27.23 -0.56 -15.80
CA ASP A 102 27.67 -0.77 -14.42
C ASP A 102 27.22 0.39 -13.51
N ARG A 103 27.40 1.64 -13.98
CA ARG A 103 26.90 2.82 -13.27
C ARG A 103 25.38 2.76 -13.04
N ARG A 104 24.60 2.35 -14.04
CA ARG A 104 23.13 2.20 -13.90
C ARG A 104 22.76 1.07 -12.93
N ILE A 105 23.50 -0.04 -12.95
CA ILE A 105 23.28 -1.16 -12.02
C ILE A 105 23.52 -0.71 -10.58
N LEU A 106 24.59 0.02 -10.32
CA LEU A 106 24.88 0.57 -8.99
C LEU A 106 23.79 1.55 -8.52
N GLN A 107 23.31 2.43 -9.41
CA GLN A 107 22.19 3.32 -9.08
C GLN A 107 20.90 2.56 -8.76
N ASN A 108 20.57 1.55 -9.55
CA ASN A 108 19.38 0.72 -9.30
C ASN A 108 19.53 -0.06 -7.99
N ARG A 109 20.72 -0.54 -7.67
CA ARG A 109 21.03 -1.17 -6.38
C ARG A 109 20.77 -0.21 -5.22
N ASP A 110 21.24 1.03 -5.30
CA ASP A 110 21.03 2.02 -4.24
C ASP A 110 19.54 2.33 -4.03
N ILE A 111 18.78 2.43 -5.13
CA ILE A 111 17.31 2.59 -5.08
C ILE A 111 16.66 1.36 -4.44
N LEU A 112 17.10 0.14 -4.80
CA LEU A 112 16.56 -1.10 -4.26
C LEU A 112 16.83 -1.23 -2.75
N LEU A 113 18.03 -0.86 -2.29
CA LEU A 113 18.36 -0.85 -0.86
C LEU A 113 17.51 0.17 -0.08
N ARG A 114 17.24 1.34 -0.67
CA ARG A 114 16.32 2.32 -0.06
C ARG A 114 14.91 1.76 0.03
N LEU A 115 14.40 1.18 -1.06
CA LEU A 115 13.08 0.56 -1.10
C LEU A 115 12.97 -0.56 -0.07
N GLU A 116 13.99 -1.42 0.06
CA GLU A 116 14.05 -2.46 1.10
C GLU A 116 13.92 -1.86 2.50
N SER A 117 14.63 -0.76 2.79
CA SER A 117 14.55 -0.08 4.08
C SER A 117 13.16 0.54 4.34
N GLU A 118 12.50 1.05 3.29
CA GLU A 118 11.15 1.59 3.38
C GLU A 118 10.11 0.48 3.58
N VAL A 119 10.23 -0.64 2.86
CA VAL A 119 9.37 -1.82 3.04
C VAL A 119 9.51 -2.39 4.45
N ALA A 120 10.73 -2.47 4.99
CA ALA A 120 10.95 -2.91 6.36
C ALA A 120 10.21 -2.01 7.38
N LYS A 121 10.25 -0.68 7.20
CA LYS A 121 9.48 0.26 8.03
C LYS A 121 7.97 0.07 7.87
N VAL A 122 7.49 -0.11 6.64
CA VAL A 122 6.06 -0.36 6.39
C VAL A 122 5.61 -1.64 7.09
N VAL A 123 6.39 -2.72 7.02
CA VAL A 123 6.10 -3.98 7.72
C VAL A 123 6.06 -3.78 9.24
N GLU A 124 7.00 -3.01 9.80
CA GLU A 124 6.98 -2.67 11.22
C GLU A 124 5.72 -1.88 11.60
N THR A 125 5.34 -0.88 10.80
CA THR A 125 4.12 -0.10 11.04
C THR A 125 2.85 -0.95 10.92
N GLN A 126 2.80 -1.87 9.95
CA GLN A 126 1.69 -2.82 9.80
C GLN A 126 1.59 -3.73 11.02
N ALA A 127 2.71 -4.28 11.49
CA ALA A 127 2.74 -5.11 12.69
C ALA A 127 2.37 -4.32 13.96
N ASN A 128 2.63 -3.01 13.99
CA ASN A 128 2.16 -2.13 15.06
C ASN A 128 0.64 -1.94 15.01
N VAL A 129 0.09 -1.64 13.82
CA VAL A 129 -1.36 -1.49 13.64
C VAL A 129 -2.10 -2.77 13.97
N GLU A 130 -1.61 -3.93 13.53
CA GLU A 130 -2.19 -5.24 13.85
C GLU A 130 -2.30 -5.46 15.37
N ARG A 131 -1.23 -5.18 16.12
CA ARG A 131 -1.25 -5.27 17.59
C ARG A 131 -2.22 -4.28 18.23
N GLN A 132 -2.35 -3.08 17.66
CA GLN A 132 -3.33 -2.11 18.15
C GLN A 132 -4.77 -2.59 17.89
N LEU A 133 -5.03 -3.23 16.75
CA LEU A 133 -6.33 -3.82 16.46
C LEU A 133 -6.64 -4.99 17.39
N GLU A 134 -5.68 -5.90 17.65
CA GLU A 134 -5.82 -6.99 18.61
C GLU A 134 -6.11 -6.47 20.04
N LEU A 135 -5.46 -5.38 20.44
CA LEU A 135 -5.74 -4.72 21.72
C LEU A 135 -7.16 -4.14 21.76
N ILE A 136 -7.60 -3.48 20.69
CA ILE A 136 -8.96 -2.95 20.59
C ILE A 136 -9.99 -4.07 20.62
N GLU A 137 -9.77 -5.17 19.90
CA GLU A 137 -10.64 -6.35 19.91
C GLU A 137 -10.74 -6.94 21.32
N THR A 138 -9.61 -7.07 22.02
CA THR A 138 -9.59 -7.54 23.41
C THR A 138 -10.39 -6.61 24.33
N HIS A 139 -10.21 -5.29 24.20
CA HIS A 139 -10.98 -4.32 24.98
C HIS A 139 -12.48 -4.38 24.66
N GLN A 140 -12.86 -4.56 23.39
CA GLN A 140 -14.27 -4.72 23.00
C GLN A 140 -14.87 -5.96 23.65
N LEU A 141 -14.18 -7.11 23.61
CA LEU A 141 -14.64 -8.33 24.26
C LEU A 141 -14.77 -8.20 25.78
N GLU A 142 -13.84 -7.48 26.43
CA GLU A 142 -13.91 -7.22 27.87
C GLU A 142 -15.10 -6.32 28.24
N VAL A 143 -15.35 -5.27 27.44
CA VAL A 143 -16.51 -4.38 27.63
C VAL A 143 -17.81 -5.15 27.42
N ASP A 144 -17.92 -5.95 26.36
CA ASP A 144 -19.11 -6.77 26.08
C ASP A 144 -19.40 -7.73 27.24
N LYS A 145 -18.36 -8.38 27.77
CA LYS A 145 -18.50 -9.26 28.93
C LYS A 145 -18.90 -8.51 30.21
N ALA A 146 -18.34 -7.31 30.42
CA ALA A 146 -18.70 -6.48 31.56
C ALA A 146 -20.16 -6.00 31.46
N LEU A 147 -20.60 -5.58 30.26
CA LEU A 147 -21.98 -5.22 29.98
C LEU A 147 -22.93 -6.38 30.21
N GLN A 148 -22.64 -7.57 29.67
CA GLN A 148 -23.44 -8.77 29.90
C GLN A 148 -23.58 -9.09 31.40
N SER A 149 -22.50 -8.96 32.18
CA SER A 149 -22.56 -9.16 33.63
C SER A 149 -23.42 -8.11 34.34
N ILE A 150 -23.41 -6.86 33.87
CA ILE A 150 -24.24 -5.78 34.43
C ILE A 150 -25.71 -6.00 34.05
N GLU A 151 -25.98 -6.40 32.81
CA GLU A 151 -27.32 -6.73 32.32
C GLU A 151 -27.93 -7.90 33.10
N GLU A 152 -27.18 -8.97 33.32
CA GLU A 152 -27.63 -10.11 34.14
C GLU A 152 -27.96 -9.71 35.58
N GLU A 153 -27.16 -8.83 36.19
CA GLU A 153 -27.41 -8.33 37.55
C GLU A 153 -28.60 -7.36 37.59
N ALA A 154 -28.72 -6.49 36.59
CA ALA A 154 -29.87 -5.60 36.45
C ALA A 154 -31.17 -6.39 36.24
N GLU A 155 -31.15 -7.45 35.41
CA GLU A 155 -32.31 -8.32 35.21
C GLU A 155 -32.67 -9.09 36.48
N ARG A 156 -31.67 -9.52 37.27
CA ARG A 156 -31.88 -10.14 38.59
C ARG A 156 -32.57 -9.17 39.55
N ILE A 157 -32.04 -7.95 39.70
CA ILE A 157 -32.61 -6.91 40.56
C ILE A 157 -34.04 -6.57 40.10
N TYR A 158 -34.24 -6.40 38.79
CA TYR A 158 -35.55 -6.16 38.23
C TYR A 158 -36.53 -7.28 38.60
N LYS A 159 -36.19 -8.55 38.40
CA LYS A 159 -37.07 -9.68 38.76
C LYS A 159 -37.39 -9.72 40.27
N ASP A 160 -36.43 -9.38 41.12
CA ASP A 160 -36.61 -9.36 42.57
C ASP A 160 -37.51 -8.20 43.02
N GLU A 161 -37.34 -7.00 42.46
CA GLU A 161 -38.10 -5.78 42.83
C GLU A 161 -39.42 -5.60 42.05
N HIS A 162 -39.54 -6.18 40.87
CA HIS A 162 -40.70 -6.04 39.98
C HIS A 162 -42.01 -6.47 40.64
N ASN A 163 -41.98 -7.51 41.48
CA ASN A 163 -43.17 -7.94 42.22
C ASN A 163 -43.63 -6.94 43.30
N VAL A 164 -42.76 -6.00 43.72
CA VAL A 164 -43.06 -4.96 44.72
C VAL A 164 -43.46 -3.64 44.06
N LEU A 165 -42.93 -3.34 42.87
CA LEU A 165 -43.15 -2.08 42.16
C LEU A 165 -44.36 -2.07 41.21
N LEU A 166 -44.95 -3.23 40.90
CA LEU A 166 -46.07 -3.34 39.95
C LEU A 166 -47.34 -2.56 40.38
N ASP A 167 -47.45 -2.16 41.64
CA ASP A 167 -48.61 -1.45 42.21
C ASP A 167 -48.43 0.09 42.25
N ASP A 168 -47.26 0.61 41.81
CA ASP A 168 -46.98 2.06 41.80
C ASP A 168 -47.08 2.67 40.40
N GLU A 169 -48.12 3.48 40.19
CA GLU A 169 -48.40 4.15 38.91
C GLU A 169 -47.34 5.22 38.54
N ALA A 170 -46.62 5.76 39.54
CA ALA A 170 -45.51 6.67 39.30
C ALA A 170 -44.29 5.97 38.69
N ALA A 171 -44.02 4.72 39.09
CA ALA A 171 -42.96 3.91 38.49
C ALA A 171 -43.29 3.54 37.04
N SER A 172 -44.55 3.16 36.76
CA SER A 172 -45.00 2.82 35.39
C SER A 172 -44.89 3.99 34.41
N THR A 173 -45.27 5.21 34.81
CA THR A 173 -45.15 6.39 33.93
C THR A 173 -43.70 6.77 33.65
N ARG A 174 -42.80 6.58 34.63
CA ARG A 174 -41.36 6.81 34.46
C ARG A 174 -40.74 5.81 33.48
N ASP A 175 -41.11 4.53 33.58
CA ASP A 175 -40.61 3.49 32.66
C ASP A 175 -41.04 3.76 31.21
N ALA A 176 -42.29 4.16 31.00
CA ALA A 176 -42.77 4.56 29.67
C ALA A 176 -42.00 5.76 29.08
N MET A 177 -41.56 6.71 29.91
CA MET A 177 -40.72 7.82 29.45
C MET A 177 -39.31 7.39 29.04
N TYR A 178 -38.69 6.45 29.78
CA TYR A 178 -37.38 5.91 29.43
C TYR A 178 -37.43 5.03 28.17
N GLU A 179 -38.49 4.24 27.99
CA GLU A 179 -38.73 3.49 26.77
C GLU A 179 -38.86 4.42 25.55
N GLN A 180 -39.58 5.53 25.70
CA GLN A 180 -39.67 6.54 24.64
C GLN A 180 -38.30 7.20 24.35
N ALA A 181 -37.49 7.47 25.38
CA ALA A 181 -36.14 8.00 25.20
C ALA A 181 -35.23 7.01 24.44
N GLU A 182 -35.32 5.72 24.73
CA GLU A 182 -34.58 4.66 24.03
C GLU A 182 -35.00 4.58 22.54
N VAL A 183 -36.28 4.75 22.23
CA VAL A 183 -36.76 4.83 20.83
C VAL A 183 -36.12 6.02 20.10
N ILE A 184 -36.10 7.20 20.72
CA ILE A 184 -35.50 8.40 20.13
C ILE A 184 -33.99 8.21 19.92
N GLU A 185 -33.30 7.57 20.86
CA GLU A 185 -31.87 7.25 20.73
C GLU A 185 -31.60 6.30 19.54
N ARG A 186 -32.38 5.22 19.40
CA ARG A 186 -32.28 4.31 18.25
C ARG A 186 -32.56 5.03 16.93
N GLU A 187 -33.52 5.95 16.90
CA GLU A 187 -33.78 6.78 15.72
C GLU A 187 -32.59 7.72 15.39
N GLN A 188 -31.94 8.31 16.40
CA GLN A 188 -30.75 9.13 16.21
C GLN A 188 -29.55 8.33 15.69
N GLU A 189 -29.32 7.12 16.24
CA GLU A 189 -28.25 6.25 15.78
C GLU A 189 -28.51 5.76 14.34
N GLN A 190 -29.77 5.41 14.02
CA GLN A 190 -30.16 5.10 12.64
C GLN A 190 -29.90 6.29 11.70
N MET A 191 -30.25 7.52 12.10
CA MET A 191 -29.94 8.70 11.31
C MET A 191 -28.43 8.93 11.17
N ALA A 192 -27.64 8.67 12.21
CA ALA A 192 -26.18 8.78 12.15
C ALA A 192 -25.56 7.75 11.19
N GLU A 193 -26.00 6.49 11.25
CA GLU A 193 -25.58 5.45 10.30
C GLU A 193 -26.06 5.75 8.87
N GLN A 194 -27.26 6.33 8.71
CA GLN A 194 -27.72 6.83 7.41
C GLN A 194 -26.84 7.97 6.90
N ILE A 195 -26.47 8.94 7.74
CA ILE A 195 -25.56 10.02 7.36
C ILE A 195 -24.18 9.46 7.01
N LYS A 196 -23.66 8.51 7.80
CA LYS A 196 -22.41 7.80 7.50
C LYS A 196 -22.49 7.04 6.18
N THR A 197 -23.60 6.37 5.90
CA THR A 197 -23.85 5.70 4.61
C THR A 197 -23.91 6.72 3.47
N ILE A 198 -24.60 7.85 3.66
CA ILE A 198 -24.62 8.96 2.68
C ILE A 198 -23.22 9.51 2.47
N ILE A 199 -22.40 9.65 3.52
CA ILE A 199 -21.01 10.07 3.44
C ILE A 199 -20.18 9.02 2.71
N GLN A 200 -20.38 7.73 2.97
CA GLN A 200 -19.70 6.65 2.26
C GLN A 200 -20.08 6.62 0.78
N ILE A 201 -21.36 6.77 0.45
CA ILE A 201 -21.86 6.90 -0.93
C ILE A 201 -21.31 8.17 -1.57
N LEU A 202 -21.26 9.27 -0.85
CA LEU A 202 -20.71 10.53 -1.32
C LEU A 202 -19.20 10.42 -1.54
N ASN A 203 -18.46 9.73 -0.66
CA ASN A 203 -17.06 9.43 -0.82
C ASN A 203 -16.83 8.47 -1.99
N ALA A 204 -17.64 7.43 -2.15
CA ALA A 204 -17.60 6.52 -3.30
C ALA A 204 -17.89 7.28 -4.61
N ASN A 205 -18.88 8.18 -4.62
CA ASN A 205 -19.25 9.02 -5.77
C ASN A 205 -18.27 10.17 -6.03
N GLN A 206 -17.56 10.67 -5.00
CA GLN A 206 -16.51 11.69 -5.11
C GLN A 206 -15.10 11.10 -5.27
N GLY A 207 -14.98 9.77 -5.39
CA GLY A 207 -13.73 9.08 -5.71
C GLY A 207 -13.00 8.50 -4.50
N GLY A 208 -13.65 7.64 -3.73
CA GLY A 208 -13.14 7.20 -2.43
C GLY A 208 -13.57 5.79 -2.06
N GLU A 209 -13.35 4.82 -2.95
CA GLU A 209 -13.12 3.44 -2.51
C GLU A 209 -11.94 2.86 -3.29
N LEU A 210 -11.10 2.15 -2.55
CA LEU A 210 -9.88 1.46 -2.97
C LEU A 210 -10.21 0.17 -3.73
N ASP A 211 -11.40 0.05 -4.30
CA ASP A 211 -11.74 -1.09 -5.15
C ASP A 211 -11.47 -0.69 -6.59
N THR A 212 -10.46 -1.33 -7.17
CA THR A 212 -10.01 -1.13 -8.54
C THR A 212 -11.11 -1.55 -9.51
N ILE A 213 -12.10 -0.68 -9.74
CA ILE A 213 -13.06 -0.86 -10.82
C ILE A 213 -12.35 -0.52 -12.12
N ASP A 214 -12.22 -1.55 -12.95
CA ASP A 214 -11.77 -1.63 -14.34
C ASP A 214 -12.52 -0.63 -15.27
N GLY A 215 -12.33 0.67 -15.05
CA GLY A 215 -13.08 1.70 -15.79
C GLY A 215 -12.75 3.16 -15.51
N MET A 216 -11.89 3.52 -14.53
CA MET A 216 -11.52 4.93 -14.35
C MET A 216 -10.64 5.44 -15.50
N THR A 217 -11.03 6.57 -16.08
CA THR A 217 -10.15 7.26 -17.02
C THR A 217 -9.01 7.91 -16.22
N PRO A 218 -7.81 8.06 -16.81
CA PRO A 218 -6.70 8.76 -16.15
C PRO A 218 -7.08 10.18 -15.67
N LEU A 219 -8.06 10.81 -16.32
CA LEU A 219 -8.58 12.13 -15.94
C LEU A 219 -9.39 12.08 -14.65
N ASP A 220 -10.19 11.02 -14.44
CA ASP A 220 -10.95 10.82 -13.19
C ASP A 220 -10.00 10.67 -11.99
N VAL A 221 -8.87 10.00 -12.19
CA VAL A 221 -7.82 9.87 -11.16
C VAL A 221 -7.19 11.23 -10.84
N VAL A 222 -6.92 12.06 -11.85
CA VAL A 222 -6.34 13.39 -11.66
C VAL A 222 -7.31 14.34 -10.94
N VAL A 223 -8.58 14.37 -11.35
CA VAL A 223 -9.63 15.18 -10.70
C VAL A 223 -9.78 14.77 -9.23
N ARG A 224 -9.74 13.46 -8.95
CA ARG A 224 -9.74 12.94 -7.58
C ARG A 224 -8.55 13.40 -6.75
N ILE A 225 -7.33 13.29 -7.30
CA ILE A 225 -6.11 13.75 -6.60
C ILE A 225 -6.22 15.24 -6.30
N LEU A 226 -6.66 16.05 -7.27
CA LEU A 226 -6.83 17.49 -7.09
C LEU A 226 -7.89 17.82 -6.05
N ASN A 227 -9.01 17.11 -6.02
CA ASN A 227 -10.05 17.32 -5.02
C ASN A 227 -9.52 17.00 -3.61
N ASN A 228 -8.82 15.87 -3.44
CA ASN A 228 -8.20 15.52 -2.17
C ASN A 228 -7.11 16.53 -1.74
N GLN A 229 -6.31 17.01 -2.70
CA GLN A 229 -5.31 18.05 -2.46
C GLN A 229 -5.97 19.38 -2.07
N LEU A 230 -7.09 19.75 -2.69
CA LEU A 230 -7.84 20.95 -2.33
C LEU A 230 -8.41 20.85 -0.92
N SER A 231 -9.06 19.73 -0.57
CA SER A 231 -9.56 19.51 0.79
C SER A 231 -8.43 19.52 1.82
N SER A 232 -7.28 18.92 1.49
CA SER A 232 -6.09 18.94 2.36
C SER A 232 -5.54 20.35 2.53
N LEU A 233 -5.50 21.16 1.47
CA LEU A 233 -5.07 22.56 1.53
C LEU A 233 -6.03 23.42 2.33
N MET A 234 -7.35 23.27 2.14
CA MET A 234 -8.35 23.97 2.94
C MET A 234 -8.23 23.62 4.42
N TRP A 235 -8.02 22.34 4.73
CA TRP A 235 -7.80 21.90 6.11
C TRP A 235 -6.52 22.50 6.71
N ILE A 236 -5.43 22.55 5.95
CA ILE A 236 -4.19 23.20 6.38
C ILE A 236 -4.41 24.69 6.62
N ASP A 237 -5.14 25.39 5.76
CA ASP A 237 -5.44 26.82 5.90
C ASP A 237 -6.26 27.09 7.16
N GLU A 238 -7.34 26.33 7.40
CA GLU A 238 -8.14 26.40 8.62
C GLU A 238 -7.29 26.18 9.87
N LYS A 239 -6.41 25.16 9.87
CA LYS A 239 -5.51 24.89 10.99
C LYS A 239 -4.42 25.94 11.16
N ALA A 240 -3.92 26.53 10.09
CA ALA A 240 -2.98 27.63 10.15
C ALA A 240 -3.63 28.89 10.74
N GLU A 241 -4.89 29.18 10.37
CA GLU A 241 -5.67 30.26 10.95
C GLU A 241 -5.98 30.02 12.43
N GLU A 242 -6.35 28.79 12.81
CA GLU A 242 -6.53 28.39 14.20
C GLU A 242 -5.23 28.58 15.01
N PHE A 243 -4.09 28.17 14.46
CA PHE A 243 -2.78 28.34 15.09
C PHE A 243 -2.38 29.82 15.22
N SER A 244 -2.63 30.62 14.18
CA SER A 244 -2.42 32.08 14.17
C SER A 244 -3.26 32.76 15.24
N SER A 245 -4.55 32.41 15.34
CA SER A 245 -5.47 32.91 16.36
C SER A 245 -5.01 32.53 17.78
N ARG A 246 -4.56 31.29 17.98
CA ARG A 246 -3.96 30.84 19.25
C ARG A 246 -2.70 31.64 19.61
N ILE A 247 -1.82 31.90 18.65
CA ILE A 247 -0.63 32.77 18.85
C ILE A 247 -1.05 34.19 19.23
N GLN A 248 -2.00 34.79 18.52
CA GLN A 248 -2.48 36.15 18.81
C GLN A 248 -3.14 36.24 20.19
N LYS A 249 -3.88 35.20 20.59
CA LYS A 249 -4.46 35.09 21.94
C LYS A 249 -3.36 34.99 23.00
N LEU A 250 -2.32 34.19 22.78
CA LEU A 250 -1.18 34.11 23.70
C LEU A 250 -0.39 35.42 23.77
N ALA A 251 -0.18 36.09 22.63
CA ALA A 251 0.50 37.38 22.58
C ALA A 251 -0.30 38.48 23.32
N SER A 252 -1.62 38.51 23.14
CA SER A 252 -2.49 39.47 23.84
C SER A 252 -2.64 39.15 25.34
N GLN A 253 -2.68 37.87 25.73
CA GLN A 253 -2.65 37.45 27.14
C GLN A 253 -1.30 37.73 27.81
N GLY A 254 -0.18 37.49 27.12
CA GLY A 254 1.15 37.85 27.59
C GLY A 254 1.30 39.35 27.75
N SER A 255 0.77 40.14 26.81
CA SER A 255 0.74 41.60 26.92
C SER A 255 -0.19 42.10 28.05
N ALA A 256 -1.30 41.42 28.31
CA ALA A 256 -2.20 41.73 29.42
C ALA A 256 -1.58 41.37 30.78
N ALA A 257 -0.89 40.23 30.90
CA ALA A 257 -0.18 39.82 32.11
C ALA A 257 1.00 40.75 32.43
N ASP A 258 1.73 41.22 31.41
CA ASP A 258 2.82 42.20 31.58
C ASP A 258 2.27 43.58 31.99
N ARG A 259 1.07 43.93 31.52
CA ARG A 259 0.37 45.17 31.88
C ARG A 259 -0.27 45.13 33.28
N GLU A 260 -0.71 43.97 33.77
CA GLU A 260 -1.10 43.79 35.18
C GLU A 260 0.10 43.87 36.13
N LEU A 261 1.28 43.37 35.72
CA LEU A 261 2.51 43.52 36.50
C LEU A 261 3.01 44.98 36.56
N MET A 262 2.66 45.77 35.55
CA MET A 262 2.97 47.20 35.41
C MET A 262 1.78 48.13 35.75
N GLY A 263 0.73 47.62 36.41
CA GLY A 263 -0.31 48.46 36.99
C GLY A 263 0.27 49.37 38.08
N PRO A 264 -0.16 50.64 38.20
CA PRO A 264 0.48 51.58 39.12
C PRO A 264 0.38 51.08 40.55
N LYS A 265 1.54 50.70 41.13
CA LYS A 265 1.72 50.61 42.58
C LYS A 265 1.36 51.99 43.14
N LEU A 266 0.12 52.15 43.61
CA LEU A 266 -0.25 53.23 44.52
C LEU A 266 0.57 53.01 45.80
N TRP A 267 1.75 53.60 45.85
CA TRP A 267 2.44 53.82 47.11
C TRP A 267 1.63 54.89 47.84
N MET A 268 0.98 54.48 48.93
CA MET A 268 0.25 55.35 49.85
C MET A 268 1.13 56.51 50.31
N THR A 269 0.60 57.73 50.16
CA THR A 269 0.99 58.90 50.97
C THR A 269 0.17 58.91 52.24
#